data_AF-A0A943BJ87-F1
#
_entry.id   AF-A0A943BJ87-F1
#
_cell.length_a   1.000
_cell.length_b   1.000
_cell.length_c   1.000
_cell.angle_alpha   90.00
_cell.angle_beta   90.00
_cell.angle_gamma   90.00
#
_symmetry.space_group_name_H-M   'P 1'
#
loop_
_entity.id
_entity.type
_entity.pdbx_description
1 polymer ?
#
loop_
_entity_poly.entity_id
_entity_poly.type
_entity_poly.pdbx_seq_one_letter_code
_entity_poly.pdbx_strand_id
1 'polypeptide(L)'
;MTGMRACILYRDFEQGELLKNMTELMEDISHPKALFGKEGLFFQCIHDLVELAGNYGFSGNLWHNYLTFLLVNKENAFSTACEIVGPVAGSINEIAKHDFAIFKELFDFDLKAFEKVYPSLDSRLITQYVNIDENSKLFNKRIRDRICSLAVRLGEAEDAEQFMKEMVLFYQEFGVGKLGLHKAFRVEEEGQRARIVPITNIAHVQLDDLVGYEIAKKKLIDNTEAFVSGKRANNCLLFGDAGTGKSSSIKGILNQYYDRGLRIIEVYKHQFHHLNDVIAQIKNRNYKFIIYMDDLSFEEFEIEYKYLKAVIEGGLEKKPDNILIYATSNRRHLVREKFSDKEERRDDLHASDTVQEKLSLVSRFGVSIFFCAPDKKEFQKIVKVLAERYQIKMPEEELLLEANKWELSHGGLSGRTAQQFIDYLCGKMQ
;
A
#
# COMPACT_ATOMS: atom_id res chain seq x y z
N MET A 1 5.64 -23.91 -30.88
CA MET A 1 6.53 -23.67 -29.73
C MET A 1 6.06 -22.40 -29.09
N THR A 2 5.39 -22.50 -27.94
CA THR A 2 5.19 -21.34 -27.09
C THR A 2 6.59 -20.81 -26.75
N GLY A 3 6.92 -19.63 -27.26
CA GLY A 3 8.26 -19.03 -27.17
C GLY A 3 8.73 -18.76 -25.74
N MET A 4 8.00 -19.20 -24.71
CA MET A 4 8.26 -18.93 -23.29
C MET A 4 9.68 -19.26 -22.83
N ARG A 5 10.33 -20.28 -23.39
CA ARG A 5 11.74 -20.59 -23.06
C ARG A 5 12.73 -19.55 -23.62
N ALA A 6 12.31 -18.79 -24.62
CA ALA A 6 13.09 -17.71 -25.22
C ALA A 6 12.93 -16.38 -24.46
N CYS A 7 11.97 -16.26 -23.52
CA CYS A 7 11.82 -15.03 -22.72
C CYS A 7 13.10 -14.71 -21.94
N ILE A 8 13.51 -13.44 -21.99
CA ILE A 8 14.75 -12.95 -21.39
C ILE A 8 14.46 -12.27 -20.05
N LEU A 9 13.47 -11.38 -20.00
CA LEU A 9 13.10 -10.56 -18.84
C LEU A 9 11.93 -11.18 -18.05
N TYR A 10 10.94 -11.71 -18.75
CA TYR A 10 9.70 -12.24 -18.18
C TYR A 10 9.76 -13.76 -18.04
N ARG A 11 10.59 -14.19 -17.09
CA ARG A 11 10.87 -15.60 -16.76
C ARG A 11 10.83 -15.86 -15.26
N ASP A 12 10.84 -17.12 -14.84
CA ASP A 12 10.96 -17.52 -13.42
C ASP A 12 9.91 -16.83 -12.53
N PHE A 13 8.64 -17.05 -12.84
CA PHE A 13 7.50 -16.51 -12.09
C PHE A 13 7.24 -17.35 -10.83
N GLU A 14 6.95 -16.70 -9.70
CA GLU A 14 6.57 -17.39 -8.45
C GLU A 14 5.33 -18.26 -8.65
N GLN A 15 4.31 -17.75 -9.37
CA GLN A 15 3.10 -18.50 -9.75
C GLN A 15 3.15 -18.99 -11.21
N GLY A 16 4.33 -19.44 -11.68
CA GLY A 16 4.57 -19.80 -13.08
C GLY A 16 4.19 -21.23 -13.49
N GLU A 17 3.79 -22.10 -12.56
CA GLU A 17 3.49 -23.50 -12.84
C GLU A 17 2.30 -23.66 -13.79
N LEU A 18 1.22 -22.91 -13.55
CA LEU A 18 0.05 -22.86 -14.43
C LEU A 18 0.42 -22.41 -15.85
N LEU A 19 1.23 -21.35 -15.99
CA LEU A 19 1.73 -20.87 -17.28
C LEU A 19 2.48 -21.99 -18.02
N LYS A 20 3.40 -22.65 -17.33
CA LYS A 20 4.17 -23.77 -17.90
C LYS A 20 3.24 -24.88 -18.40
N ASN A 21 2.31 -25.34 -17.57
CA ASN A 21 1.39 -26.43 -17.90
C ASN A 21 0.46 -26.06 -19.06
N MET A 22 -0.11 -24.85 -19.05
CA MET A 22 -0.94 -24.34 -20.15
C MET A 22 -0.15 -24.23 -21.46
N THR A 23 1.09 -23.72 -21.40
CA THR A 23 1.93 -23.57 -22.60
C THR A 23 2.30 -24.93 -23.21
N GLU A 24 2.56 -25.95 -22.39
CA GLU A 24 2.78 -27.32 -22.85
C GLU A 24 1.54 -27.88 -23.56
N LEU A 25 0.34 -27.68 -23.00
CA LEU A 25 -0.92 -28.08 -23.63
C LEU A 25 -1.16 -27.34 -24.96
N MET A 26 -0.84 -26.05 -25.03
CA MET A 26 -0.97 -25.23 -26.25
C MET A 26 -0.01 -25.71 -27.36
N GLU A 27 1.22 -26.12 -27.02
CA GLU A 27 2.18 -26.66 -27.98
C GLU A 27 1.70 -27.99 -28.59
N ASP A 28 1.11 -28.84 -27.75
CA ASP A 28 0.64 -30.15 -28.16
C ASP A 28 -0.68 -30.11 -28.94
N ILE A 29 -1.34 -28.94 -29.02
CA ILE A 29 -2.63 -28.82 -29.72
C ILE A 29 -2.54 -29.13 -31.21
N SER A 30 -1.36 -28.90 -31.80
CA SER A 30 -1.08 -29.25 -33.20
C SER A 30 -0.79 -30.75 -33.39
N HIS A 31 -0.66 -31.52 -32.30
CA HIS A 31 -0.34 -32.94 -32.27
C HIS A 31 -1.35 -33.71 -31.40
N PRO A 32 -2.56 -34.02 -31.89
CA PRO A 32 -3.64 -34.60 -31.09
C PRO A 32 -3.29 -35.89 -30.32
N LYS A 33 -2.31 -36.67 -30.80
CA LYS A 33 -1.80 -37.86 -30.10
C LYS A 33 -1.03 -37.53 -28.83
N ALA A 34 -0.35 -36.38 -28.76
CA ALA A 34 0.39 -35.92 -27.59
C ALA A 34 -0.54 -35.41 -26.47
N LEU A 35 -1.75 -34.96 -26.83
CA LEU A 35 -2.79 -34.53 -25.89
C LEU A 35 -3.55 -35.70 -25.25
N PHE A 36 -3.45 -36.90 -25.82
CA PHE A 36 -4.11 -38.09 -25.29
C PHE A 36 -3.51 -38.46 -23.92
N GLY A 37 -4.34 -38.46 -22.88
CA GLY A 37 -3.89 -38.69 -21.49
C GLY A 37 -3.50 -37.42 -20.71
N LYS A 38 -3.50 -36.23 -21.33
CA LYS A 38 -3.27 -34.94 -20.66
C LYS A 38 -4.55 -34.24 -20.17
N GLU A 39 -5.70 -34.90 -20.27
CA GLU A 39 -7.00 -34.35 -19.83
C GLU A 39 -6.98 -33.90 -18.37
N GLY A 40 -6.38 -34.69 -17.47
CA GLY A 40 -6.23 -34.32 -16.06
C GLY A 40 -5.39 -33.05 -15.86
N LEU A 41 -4.35 -32.84 -16.67
CA LEU A 41 -3.52 -31.63 -16.62
C LEU A 41 -4.30 -30.40 -17.10
N PHE A 42 -5.10 -30.55 -18.16
CA PHE A 42 -5.98 -29.48 -18.65
C PHE A 42 -6.97 -29.06 -17.56
N PHE A 43 -7.71 -30.00 -16.97
CA PHE A 43 -8.66 -29.67 -15.90
C PHE A 43 -8.00 -29.12 -14.63
N GLN A 44 -6.77 -29.54 -14.32
CA GLN A 44 -5.99 -28.92 -13.25
C GLN A 44 -5.69 -27.44 -13.58
N CYS A 45 -5.27 -27.13 -14.81
CA CYS A 45 -5.00 -25.74 -15.20
C CYS A 45 -6.27 -24.87 -15.11
N ILE A 46 -7.41 -25.42 -15.51
CA ILE A 46 -8.70 -24.75 -15.41
C ILE A 46 -9.10 -24.53 -13.94
N HIS A 47 -8.90 -25.53 -13.08
CA HIS A 47 -9.10 -25.40 -11.64
C HIS A 47 -8.24 -24.27 -11.06
N ASP A 48 -6.94 -24.23 -11.39
CA ASP A 48 -6.01 -23.22 -10.90
C ASP A 48 -6.42 -21.80 -11.35
N LEU A 49 -6.90 -21.64 -12.59
CA LEU A 49 -7.45 -20.37 -13.08
C LEU A 49 -8.66 -19.91 -12.25
N VAL A 50 -9.57 -20.83 -11.92
CA VAL A 50 -10.78 -20.53 -11.13
C VAL A 50 -10.41 -20.21 -9.67
N GLU A 51 -9.47 -20.95 -9.07
CA GLU A 51 -8.97 -20.65 -7.72
C GLU A 51 -8.28 -19.28 -7.66
N LEU A 52 -7.49 -18.93 -8.68
CA LEU A 52 -6.91 -17.59 -8.82
C LEU A 52 -8.01 -16.53 -8.94
N ALA A 53 -9.04 -16.78 -9.74
CA ALA A 53 -10.18 -15.87 -9.86
C ALA A 53 -10.91 -15.67 -8.52
N GLY A 54 -11.10 -16.74 -7.74
CA GLY A 54 -11.70 -16.66 -6.41
C GLY A 54 -10.83 -15.90 -5.39
N ASN A 55 -9.51 -16.10 -5.42
CA ASN A 55 -8.59 -15.44 -4.48
C ASN A 55 -8.38 -13.95 -4.78
N TYR A 56 -8.21 -13.61 -6.06
CA TYR A 56 -7.92 -12.25 -6.53
C TYR A 56 -9.16 -11.48 -7.04
N GLY A 57 -10.31 -12.14 -7.10
CA GLY A 57 -11.58 -11.56 -7.52
C GLY A 57 -11.72 -11.36 -9.03
N PHE A 58 -10.88 -11.97 -9.87
CA PHE A 58 -10.89 -11.74 -11.32
C PHE A 58 -12.22 -12.13 -11.98
N SER A 59 -12.53 -11.45 -13.08
CA SER A 59 -13.73 -11.62 -13.90
C SER A 59 -13.42 -11.35 -15.38
N GLY A 60 -14.26 -11.83 -16.29
CA GLY A 60 -14.01 -11.77 -17.73
C GLY A 60 -13.10 -12.92 -18.19
N ASN A 61 -12.05 -12.61 -18.95
CA ASN A 61 -11.13 -13.62 -19.46
C ASN A 61 -10.07 -13.99 -18.42
N LEU A 62 -10.24 -15.14 -17.76
CA LEU A 62 -9.34 -15.58 -16.70
C LEU A 62 -7.91 -15.85 -17.16
N TRP A 63 -7.72 -16.32 -18.40
CA TRP A 63 -6.39 -16.54 -18.94
C TRP A 63 -5.65 -15.22 -19.13
N HIS A 64 -6.30 -14.22 -19.72
CA HIS A 64 -5.74 -12.87 -19.87
C HIS A 64 -5.45 -12.22 -18.52
N ASN A 65 -6.37 -12.35 -17.55
CA ASN A 65 -6.17 -11.84 -16.20
C ASN A 65 -4.96 -12.49 -15.51
N TYR A 66 -4.80 -13.81 -15.65
CA TYR A 66 -3.65 -14.53 -15.10
C TYR A 66 -2.32 -14.08 -15.73
N LEU A 67 -2.24 -14.01 -17.07
CA LEU A 67 -1.03 -13.53 -17.74
C LEU A 67 -0.71 -12.09 -17.33
N THR A 68 -1.72 -11.22 -17.28
CA THR A 68 -1.56 -9.84 -16.80
C THR A 68 -1.04 -9.81 -15.37
N PHE A 69 -1.62 -10.62 -14.48
CA PHE A 69 -1.18 -10.75 -13.09
C PHE A 69 0.30 -11.14 -12.99
N LEU A 70 0.78 -12.08 -13.81
CA LEU A 70 2.20 -12.43 -13.87
C LEU A 70 3.07 -11.26 -14.32
N LEU A 71 2.68 -10.58 -15.40
CA LEU A 71 3.44 -9.48 -15.99
C LEU A 71 3.55 -8.28 -15.03
N VAL A 72 2.46 -7.91 -14.35
CA VAL A 72 2.47 -6.76 -13.42
C VAL A 72 3.21 -7.06 -12.12
N ASN A 73 3.30 -8.33 -11.71
CA ASN A 73 4.04 -8.71 -10.50
C ASN A 73 5.52 -9.00 -10.76
N LYS A 74 5.93 -9.21 -12.02
CA LYS A 74 7.32 -9.54 -12.33
C LYS A 74 8.22 -8.30 -12.31
N GLU A 75 8.98 -8.18 -11.23
CA GLU A 75 10.07 -7.23 -11.13
C GLU A 75 11.28 -7.73 -11.94
N ASN A 76 11.73 -6.93 -12.90
CA ASN A 76 12.94 -7.15 -13.70
C ASN A 76 13.55 -5.80 -14.08
N ALA A 77 14.67 -5.82 -14.82
CA ALA A 77 15.38 -4.58 -15.17
C ALA A 77 14.53 -3.60 -16.00
N PHE A 78 13.61 -4.09 -16.84
CA PHE A 78 12.73 -3.24 -17.65
C PHE A 78 11.59 -2.67 -16.81
N SER A 79 10.86 -3.52 -16.08
CA SER A 79 9.67 -3.10 -15.33
C SER A 79 10.02 -2.16 -14.18
N THR A 80 11.16 -2.37 -13.51
CA THR A 80 11.65 -1.46 -12.46
C THR A 80 12.21 -0.15 -13.03
N ALA A 81 12.77 -0.15 -14.25
CA ALA A 81 13.20 1.08 -14.90
C ALA A 81 12.01 1.96 -15.33
N CYS A 82 10.92 1.34 -15.79
CA CYS A 82 9.70 2.06 -16.19
C CYS A 82 8.81 2.48 -15.02
N GLU A 83 8.97 1.89 -13.83
CA GLU A 83 8.07 2.13 -12.70
C GLU A 83 8.05 3.61 -12.31
N ILE A 84 6.86 4.21 -12.21
CA ILE A 84 6.60 5.63 -11.86
C ILE A 84 7.13 6.67 -12.86
N VAL A 85 8.21 6.37 -13.60
CA VAL A 85 8.88 7.29 -14.53
C VAL A 85 8.32 7.16 -15.95
N GLY A 86 7.86 5.97 -16.34
CA GLY A 86 7.32 5.68 -17.66
C GLY A 86 8.39 5.23 -18.67
N PRO A 87 8.28 5.61 -19.96
CA PRO A 87 9.17 5.11 -21.00
C PRO A 87 10.65 5.41 -20.71
N VAL A 88 11.51 4.39 -20.89
CA VAL A 88 12.96 4.51 -20.78
C VAL A 88 13.62 4.31 -22.14
N ALA A 89 14.87 4.75 -22.30
CA ALA A 89 15.64 4.56 -23.53
C ALA A 89 16.65 3.40 -23.38
N GLY A 90 17.01 2.77 -24.50
CA GLY A 90 18.06 1.75 -24.57
C GLY A 90 17.59 0.41 -25.13
N SER A 91 18.55 -0.51 -25.32
CA SER A 91 18.29 -1.84 -25.88
C SER A 91 17.38 -2.72 -25.03
N ILE A 92 17.15 -2.35 -23.76
CA ILE A 92 16.21 -3.02 -22.87
C ILE A 92 14.78 -3.02 -23.44
N ASN A 93 14.41 -2.02 -24.23
CA ASN A 93 13.11 -1.93 -24.89
C ASN A 93 12.94 -3.02 -25.95
N GLU A 94 13.96 -3.29 -26.75
CA GLU A 94 13.92 -4.34 -27.77
C GLU A 94 13.82 -5.73 -27.12
N ILE A 95 14.51 -5.93 -25.99
CA ILE A 95 14.43 -7.15 -25.20
C ILE A 95 13.02 -7.32 -24.59
N ALA A 96 12.44 -6.23 -24.07
CA ALA A 96 11.07 -6.26 -23.54
C ALA A 96 10.05 -6.53 -24.65
N LYS A 97 10.20 -5.88 -25.82
CA LYS A 97 9.34 -6.10 -26.99
C LYS A 97 9.39 -7.54 -27.49
N HIS A 98 10.59 -8.15 -27.50
CA HIS A 98 10.75 -9.58 -27.80
C HIS A 98 9.89 -10.46 -26.88
N ASP A 99 9.98 -10.27 -25.57
CA ASP A 99 9.19 -11.04 -24.60
C ASP A 99 7.68 -10.72 -24.72
N PHE A 100 7.31 -9.46 -24.96
CA PHE A 100 5.92 -9.08 -25.15
C PHE A 100 5.31 -9.64 -26.43
N ALA A 101 6.09 -9.87 -27.48
CA ALA A 101 5.61 -10.59 -28.66
C ALA A 101 5.20 -12.04 -28.31
N ILE A 102 5.97 -12.72 -27.46
CA ILE A 102 5.62 -14.07 -26.98
C ILE A 102 4.35 -14.03 -26.12
N PHE A 103 4.24 -13.07 -25.20
CA PHE A 103 3.01 -12.92 -24.42
C PHE A 103 1.81 -12.56 -25.31
N LYS A 104 1.99 -11.76 -26.35
CA LYS A 104 0.93 -11.45 -27.30
C LYS A 104 0.39 -12.70 -27.99
N GLU A 105 1.26 -13.61 -28.43
CA GLU A 105 0.84 -14.91 -28.96
C GLU A 105 0.01 -15.71 -27.96
N LEU A 106 0.35 -15.65 -26.66
CA LEU A 106 -0.43 -16.32 -25.61
C LEU A 106 -1.79 -15.65 -25.36
N PHE A 107 -1.88 -14.33 -25.48
CA PHE A 107 -3.16 -13.61 -25.40
C PHE A 107 -4.06 -13.93 -26.60
N ASP A 108 -3.47 -14.06 -27.79
CA ASP A 108 -4.21 -14.31 -29.04
C ASP A 108 -4.61 -15.79 -29.23
N PHE A 109 -4.12 -16.67 -28.36
CA PHE A 109 -4.46 -18.08 -28.42
C PHE A 109 -5.95 -18.33 -28.20
N ASP A 110 -6.62 -18.93 -29.19
CA ASP A 110 -8.03 -19.28 -29.11
C ASP A 110 -8.25 -20.55 -28.27
N LEU A 111 -8.71 -20.37 -27.03
CA LEU A 111 -9.02 -21.45 -26.11
C LEU A 111 -10.08 -22.43 -26.64
N LYS A 112 -10.89 -22.06 -27.65
CA LYS A 112 -11.82 -22.99 -28.31
C LYS A 112 -11.11 -24.15 -29.00
N ALA A 113 -9.82 -24.01 -29.29
CA ALA A 113 -9.03 -25.10 -29.83
C ALA A 113 -9.01 -26.31 -28.86
N PHE A 114 -9.10 -26.08 -27.55
CA PHE A 114 -9.20 -27.15 -26.55
C PHE A 114 -10.58 -27.83 -26.53
N GLU A 115 -11.67 -27.14 -26.88
CA GLU A 115 -13.02 -27.74 -26.93
C GLU A 115 -13.09 -28.90 -27.92
N LYS A 116 -12.30 -28.85 -28.99
CA LYS A 116 -12.22 -29.94 -29.99
C LYS A 116 -11.60 -31.21 -29.42
N VAL A 117 -10.76 -31.08 -28.40
CA VAL A 117 -10.00 -32.17 -27.78
C VAL A 117 -10.70 -32.64 -26.50
N TYR A 118 -11.19 -31.68 -25.70
CA TYR A 118 -11.85 -31.87 -24.41
C TYR A 118 -13.24 -31.20 -24.45
N PRO A 119 -14.24 -31.84 -25.10
CA PRO A 119 -15.56 -31.25 -25.35
C PRO A 119 -16.42 -31.05 -24.09
N SER A 120 -15.96 -31.56 -22.94
CA SER A 120 -16.64 -31.48 -21.65
C SER A 120 -16.58 -30.08 -21.01
N LEU A 121 -15.76 -29.16 -21.53
CA LEU A 121 -15.67 -27.79 -21.05
C LEU A 121 -15.91 -26.77 -22.16
N ASP A 122 -16.87 -25.88 -21.94
CA ASP A 122 -17.10 -24.71 -22.79
C ASP A 122 -16.11 -23.59 -22.42
N SER A 123 -15.27 -23.16 -23.38
CA SER A 123 -14.26 -22.12 -23.14
C SER A 123 -14.87 -20.78 -22.73
N ARG A 124 -16.17 -20.54 -22.98
CA ARG A 124 -16.89 -19.37 -22.49
C ARG A 124 -16.92 -19.28 -20.97
N LEU A 125 -16.86 -20.40 -20.26
CA LEU A 125 -16.79 -20.41 -18.79
C LEU A 125 -15.50 -19.76 -18.26
N ILE A 126 -14.45 -19.70 -19.07
CA ILE A 126 -13.14 -19.14 -18.72
C ILE A 126 -12.93 -17.76 -19.35
N THR A 127 -13.43 -17.57 -20.57
CA THR A 127 -13.27 -16.30 -21.31
C THR A 127 -14.31 -15.24 -20.94
N GLN A 128 -15.46 -15.65 -20.39
CA GLN A 128 -16.57 -14.79 -19.96
C GLN A 128 -16.95 -15.08 -18.50
N TYR A 129 -15.95 -15.32 -17.64
CA TYR A 129 -16.17 -15.71 -16.25
C TYR A 129 -16.86 -14.60 -15.46
N VAL A 130 -17.91 -14.96 -14.73
CA VAL A 130 -18.63 -14.07 -13.81
C VAL A 130 -18.34 -14.52 -12.39
N ASN A 131 -17.81 -13.62 -11.57
CA ASN A 131 -17.49 -13.89 -10.17
C ASN A 131 -18.76 -13.78 -9.29
N ILE A 132 -18.81 -14.53 -8.19
CA ILE A 132 -19.95 -14.63 -7.27
C ILE A 132 -19.99 -13.43 -6.30
N ASP A 133 -18.84 -12.82 -6.00
CA ASP A 133 -18.73 -11.73 -5.03
C ASP A 133 -17.73 -10.66 -5.51
N GLU A 134 -17.99 -9.38 -5.19
CA GLU A 134 -17.05 -8.29 -5.49
C GLU A 134 -15.86 -8.26 -4.51
N ASN A 135 -15.89 -9.04 -3.43
CA ASN A 135 -14.85 -9.05 -2.42
C ASN A 135 -13.74 -10.08 -2.76
N SER A 136 -12.53 -9.60 -3.03
CA SER A 136 -11.34 -10.46 -3.14
C SER A 136 -10.68 -10.64 -1.77
N LYS A 137 -10.09 -11.82 -1.55
CA LYS A 137 -9.36 -12.15 -0.31
C LYS A 137 -7.99 -11.44 -0.25
N LEU A 138 -7.32 -11.31 -1.39
CA LEU A 138 -5.93 -10.84 -1.47
C LEU A 138 -5.81 -9.42 -2.03
N PHE A 139 -6.71 -9.04 -2.94
CA PHE A 139 -6.73 -7.70 -3.54
C PHE A 139 -7.94 -6.91 -3.08
N ASN A 140 -7.76 -5.60 -2.98
CA ASN A 140 -8.92 -4.71 -2.90
C ASN A 140 -9.52 -4.53 -4.29
N LYS A 141 -10.79 -4.09 -4.34
CA LYS A 141 -11.55 -3.81 -5.56
C LYS A 141 -10.74 -3.03 -6.61
N ARG A 142 -10.05 -1.97 -6.18
CA ARG A 142 -9.24 -1.11 -7.05
C ARG A 142 -8.09 -1.84 -7.74
N ILE A 143 -7.31 -2.64 -7.01
CA ILE A 143 -6.18 -3.40 -7.57
C ILE A 143 -6.68 -4.41 -8.60
N ARG A 144 -7.72 -5.16 -8.23
CA ARG A 144 -8.37 -6.11 -9.13
C ARG A 144 -8.84 -5.41 -10.42
N ASP A 145 -9.60 -4.33 -10.28
CA ASP A 145 -10.20 -3.63 -11.43
C ASP A 145 -9.11 -3.11 -12.39
N ARG A 146 -7.97 -2.67 -11.86
CA ARG A 146 -6.80 -2.27 -12.67
C ARG A 146 -6.21 -3.42 -13.48
N ILE A 147 -6.05 -4.59 -12.87
CA ILE A 147 -5.52 -5.78 -13.55
C ILE A 147 -6.52 -6.25 -14.61
N CYS A 148 -7.81 -6.36 -14.28
CA CYS A 148 -8.83 -6.76 -15.26
C CYS A 148 -8.91 -5.76 -16.42
N SER A 149 -8.87 -4.46 -16.14
CA SER A 149 -8.90 -3.42 -17.17
C SER A 149 -7.65 -3.46 -18.07
N LEU A 150 -6.47 -3.68 -17.50
CA LEU A 150 -5.25 -3.87 -18.27
C LEU A 150 -5.34 -5.14 -19.12
N ALA A 151 -5.82 -6.25 -18.58
CA ALA A 151 -5.95 -7.51 -19.29
C ALA A 151 -6.79 -7.37 -20.57
N VAL A 152 -7.89 -6.59 -20.49
CA VAL A 152 -8.71 -6.25 -21.68
C VAL A 152 -7.90 -5.46 -22.70
N ARG A 153 -7.23 -4.37 -22.29
CA ARG A 153 -6.41 -3.55 -23.20
C ARG A 153 -5.26 -4.33 -23.85
N LEU A 154 -4.63 -5.23 -23.10
CA LEU A 154 -3.58 -6.11 -23.61
C LEU A 154 -4.11 -7.12 -24.62
N GLY A 155 -5.31 -7.67 -24.39
CA GLY A 155 -5.98 -8.56 -25.34
C GLY A 155 -6.45 -7.84 -26.62
N GLU A 156 -6.75 -6.55 -26.53
CA GLU A 156 -7.13 -5.70 -27.67
C GLU A 156 -5.95 -5.11 -28.44
N ALA A 157 -4.72 -5.24 -27.93
CA ALA A 157 -3.54 -4.73 -28.62
C ALA A 157 -3.38 -5.39 -30.00
N GLU A 158 -3.01 -4.61 -31.01
CA GLU A 158 -2.82 -5.12 -32.37
C GLU A 158 -1.49 -5.89 -32.51
N ASP A 159 -0.45 -5.39 -31.84
CA ASP A 159 0.90 -5.94 -31.92
C ASP A 159 1.67 -5.83 -30.59
N ALA A 160 2.91 -6.32 -30.58
CA ALA A 160 3.80 -6.28 -29.42
C ALA A 160 4.18 -4.86 -29.00
N GLU A 161 4.13 -3.87 -29.91
CA GLU A 161 4.48 -2.49 -29.61
C GLU A 161 3.36 -1.79 -28.85
N GLN A 162 2.11 -1.96 -29.29
CA GLN A 162 0.95 -1.51 -28.53
C GLN A 162 0.85 -2.23 -27.18
N PHE A 163 1.10 -3.54 -27.13
CA PHE A 163 1.13 -4.31 -25.88
C PHE A 163 2.16 -3.74 -24.90
N MET A 164 3.38 -3.49 -25.38
CA MET A 164 4.45 -2.88 -24.58
C MET A 164 4.04 -1.49 -24.08
N LYS A 165 3.41 -0.67 -24.93
CA LYS A 165 2.94 0.67 -24.54
C LYS A 165 1.94 0.61 -23.39
N GLU A 166 0.97 -0.28 -23.44
CA GLU A 166 0.00 -0.49 -22.35
C GLU A 166 0.69 -0.93 -21.06
N MET A 167 1.68 -1.84 -21.15
CA MET A 167 2.48 -2.25 -19.99
C MET A 167 3.29 -1.10 -19.40
N VAL A 168 3.92 -0.27 -20.23
CA VAL A 168 4.69 0.90 -19.77
C VAL A 168 3.78 1.92 -19.10
N LEU A 169 2.61 2.20 -19.66
CA LEU A 169 1.61 3.09 -19.05
C LEU A 169 1.19 2.55 -17.68
N PHE A 170 0.93 1.25 -17.56
CA PHE A 170 0.60 0.65 -16.27
C PHE A 170 1.75 0.81 -15.25
N TYR A 171 2.99 0.52 -15.64
CA TYR A 171 4.14 0.69 -14.75
C TYR A 171 4.38 2.15 -14.36
N GLN A 172 4.09 3.10 -15.26
CA GLN A 172 4.18 4.53 -14.98
C GLN A 172 3.14 4.96 -13.94
N GLU A 173 1.89 4.54 -14.11
CA GLU A 173 0.79 5.01 -13.25
C GLU A 173 0.77 4.29 -11.90
N PHE A 174 1.06 2.99 -11.89
CA PHE A 174 0.83 2.15 -10.71
C PHE A 174 2.10 1.52 -10.18
N GLY A 175 3.14 1.40 -11.00
CA GLY A 175 4.37 0.70 -10.63
C GLY A 175 4.31 -0.80 -10.90
N VAL A 176 5.30 -1.53 -10.40
CA VAL A 176 5.47 -2.98 -10.57
C VAL A 176 5.53 -3.70 -9.22
N GLY A 177 5.07 -4.95 -9.21
CA GLY A 177 5.19 -5.83 -8.06
C GLY A 177 4.31 -5.41 -6.89
N LYS A 178 4.61 -5.98 -5.71
CA LYS A 178 3.88 -5.67 -4.47
C LYS A 178 3.91 -4.17 -4.13
N LEU A 179 5.01 -3.49 -4.45
CA LEU A 179 5.18 -2.06 -4.19
C LEU A 179 4.31 -1.22 -5.12
N GLY A 180 4.11 -1.62 -6.38
CA GLY A 180 3.18 -0.93 -7.28
C GLY A 180 1.72 -1.14 -6.87
N LEU A 181 1.34 -2.40 -6.63
CA LEU A 181 -0.05 -2.78 -6.42
C LEU A 181 -0.61 -2.31 -5.07
N HIS A 182 0.20 -2.25 -4.02
CA HIS A 182 -0.28 -1.88 -2.68
C HIS A 182 0.22 -0.51 -2.25
N LYS A 183 -0.59 0.18 -1.43
CA LYS A 183 -0.28 1.53 -0.92
C LYS A 183 0.37 1.54 0.45
N ALA A 184 0.02 0.59 1.32
CA ALA A 184 0.58 0.47 2.66
C ALA A 184 1.14 -0.92 2.91
N PHE A 185 2.16 -0.96 3.77
CA PHE A 185 2.90 -2.15 4.13
C PHE A 185 3.18 -2.15 5.63
N ARG A 186 3.44 -3.33 6.16
CA ARG A 186 4.02 -3.52 7.50
C ARG A 186 5.31 -4.32 7.39
N VAL A 187 6.09 -4.31 8.46
CA VAL A 187 7.28 -5.14 8.58
C VAL A 187 6.91 -6.43 9.31
N GLU A 188 7.33 -7.57 8.75
CA GLU A 188 7.32 -8.88 9.41
C GLU A 188 8.74 -9.39 9.57
N GLU A 189 8.99 -10.15 10.63
CA GLU A 189 10.29 -10.76 10.91
C GLU A 189 10.33 -12.16 10.29
N GLU A 190 11.31 -12.39 9.42
CA GLU A 190 11.61 -13.68 8.81
C GLU A 190 13.01 -14.10 9.26
N GLY A 191 13.07 -14.75 10.43
CA GLY A 191 14.33 -15.07 11.10
C GLY A 191 15.03 -13.82 11.61
N GLN A 192 16.22 -13.50 11.06
CA GLN A 192 16.98 -12.29 11.42
C GLN A 192 16.78 -11.13 10.43
N ARG A 193 15.91 -11.27 9.43
CA ARG A 193 15.68 -10.24 8.41
C ARG A 193 14.25 -9.74 8.47
N ALA A 194 14.08 -8.45 8.17
CA ALA A 194 12.78 -7.87 7.96
C ALA A 194 12.27 -8.09 6.53
N ARG A 195 10.99 -8.41 6.39
CA ARG A 195 10.28 -8.47 5.12
C ARG A 195 9.16 -7.42 5.11
N ILE A 196 9.11 -6.65 4.03
CA ILE A 196 7.99 -5.73 3.76
C ILE A 196 6.83 -6.53 3.16
N VAL A 197 5.69 -6.53 3.86
CA VAL A 197 4.47 -7.23 3.42
C VAL A 197 3.29 -6.26 3.25
N PRO A 198 2.42 -6.45 2.25
CA PRO A 198 1.29 -5.56 2.03
C PRO A 198 0.24 -5.60 3.14
N ILE A 199 -0.40 -4.46 3.39
CA ILE A 199 -1.63 -4.37 4.17
C ILE A 199 -2.81 -4.36 3.19
N THR A 200 -3.61 -5.42 3.17
CA THR A 200 -4.69 -5.61 2.19
C THR A 200 -5.96 -4.84 2.54
N ASN A 201 -6.27 -4.69 3.85
CA ASN A 201 -7.44 -3.97 4.32
C ASN A 201 -7.03 -2.64 4.99
N ILE A 202 -7.27 -1.52 4.30
CA ILE A 202 -6.93 -0.17 4.77
C ILE A 202 -8.20 0.67 4.73
N ALA A 203 -8.56 1.28 5.86
CA ALA A 203 -9.67 2.22 5.93
C ALA A 203 -9.50 3.36 4.90
N HIS A 204 -10.54 3.59 4.12
CA HIS A 204 -10.55 4.67 3.13
C HIS A 204 -10.87 6.00 3.79
N VAL A 205 -9.85 6.64 4.35
CA VAL A 205 -9.95 7.96 4.99
C VAL A 205 -9.49 9.04 4.00
N GLN A 206 -10.29 10.07 3.78
CA GLN A 206 -9.87 11.28 3.08
C GLN A 206 -9.43 12.35 4.10
N LEU A 207 -8.52 13.23 3.70
CA LEU A 207 -8.12 14.34 4.59
C LEU A 207 -9.28 15.29 4.92
N ASP A 208 -10.21 15.44 3.98
CA ASP A 208 -11.43 16.21 4.15
C ASP A 208 -12.41 15.57 5.14
N ASP A 209 -12.23 14.28 5.45
CA ASP A 209 -12.97 13.62 6.52
C ASP A 209 -12.60 14.17 7.90
N LEU A 210 -11.39 14.74 8.02
CA LEU A 210 -10.93 15.40 9.24
C LEU A 210 -11.44 16.85 9.28
N VAL A 211 -12.51 17.05 10.05
CA VAL A 211 -13.10 18.37 10.27
C VAL A 211 -12.19 19.23 11.13
N GLY A 212 -11.81 20.41 10.63
CA GLY A 212 -10.90 21.33 11.32
C GLY A 212 -9.43 21.05 11.02
N TYR A 213 -8.53 21.51 11.89
CA TYR A 213 -7.08 21.31 11.77
C TYR A 213 -6.45 21.83 10.46
N GLU A 214 -7.05 22.84 9.81
CA GLU A 214 -6.64 23.30 8.48
C GLU A 214 -5.15 23.66 8.38
N ILE A 215 -4.59 24.31 9.40
CA ILE A 215 -3.16 24.65 9.45
C ILE A 215 -2.29 23.39 9.54
N ALA A 216 -2.70 22.41 10.36
CA ALA A 216 -1.97 21.16 10.52
C ALA A 216 -2.05 20.29 9.25
N LYS A 217 -3.24 20.17 8.65
CA LYS A 217 -3.46 19.51 7.35
C LYS A 217 -2.61 20.16 6.27
N LYS A 218 -2.64 21.49 6.17
CA LYS A 218 -1.85 22.24 5.17
C LYS A 218 -0.36 21.98 5.30
N LYS A 219 0.22 22.06 6.51
CA LYS A 219 1.65 21.76 6.74
C LYS A 219 2.03 20.35 6.28
N LEU A 220 1.17 19.36 6.59
CA LEU A 220 1.38 17.97 6.21
C LEU A 220 1.29 17.77 4.69
N ILE A 221 0.29 18.39 4.06
CA ILE A 221 0.08 18.40 2.61
C ILE A 221 1.27 19.05 1.91
N ASP A 222 1.65 20.26 2.30
CA ASP A 222 2.73 21.03 1.65
C ASP A 222 4.07 20.26 1.70
N ASN A 223 4.41 19.65 2.85
CA ASN A 223 5.63 18.84 2.99
C ASN A 223 5.58 17.56 2.14
N THR A 224 4.43 16.89 2.12
CA THR A 224 4.29 15.63 1.37
C THR A 224 4.21 15.88 -0.14
N GLU A 225 3.56 16.96 -0.58
CA GLU A 225 3.53 17.43 -1.97
C GLU A 225 4.94 17.73 -2.47
N ALA A 226 5.75 18.42 -1.65
CA ALA A 226 7.16 18.66 -1.97
C ALA A 226 7.92 17.33 -2.14
N PHE A 227 7.73 16.38 -1.22
CA PHE A 227 8.39 15.08 -1.28
C PHE A 227 8.02 14.27 -2.53
N VAL A 228 6.72 14.14 -2.85
CA VAL A 228 6.26 13.39 -4.03
C VAL A 228 6.67 14.07 -5.34
N SER A 229 6.83 15.40 -5.32
CA SER A 229 7.34 16.17 -6.45
C SER A 229 8.87 16.16 -6.59
N GLY A 230 9.58 15.37 -5.78
CA GLY A 230 11.04 15.29 -5.81
C GLY A 230 11.76 16.55 -5.28
N LYS A 231 11.03 17.44 -4.58
CA LYS A 231 11.60 18.60 -3.88
C LYS A 231 12.07 18.17 -2.48
N ARG A 232 12.89 19.01 -1.86
CA ARG A 232 13.31 18.80 -0.46
C ARG A 232 12.10 18.85 0.47
N ALA A 233 12.03 17.88 1.35
CA ALA A 233 10.99 17.74 2.36
C ALA A 233 11.61 17.17 3.65
N ASN A 234 10.91 17.34 4.76
CA ASN A 234 11.40 17.00 6.09
C ASN A 234 10.71 15.77 6.66
N ASN A 235 11.38 15.10 7.61
CA ASN A 235 10.70 14.16 8.51
C ASN A 235 9.64 14.93 9.31
N CYS A 236 8.47 14.32 9.52
CA CYS A 236 7.34 14.94 10.20
C CYS A 236 7.06 14.28 11.55
N LEU A 237 6.84 15.10 12.57
CA LEU A 237 6.32 14.68 13.86
C LEU A 237 4.95 15.31 14.09
N LEU A 238 3.91 14.48 14.19
CA LEU A 238 2.57 14.89 14.54
C LEU A 238 2.36 14.61 16.03
N PHE A 239 2.13 15.64 16.84
CA PHE A 239 2.03 15.47 18.30
C PHE A 239 0.83 16.21 18.87
N GLY A 240 0.38 15.78 20.04
CA GLY A 240 -0.74 16.40 20.76
C GLY A 240 -1.75 15.37 21.26
N ASP A 241 -2.94 15.82 21.60
CA ASP A 241 -3.89 15.04 22.38
C ASP A 241 -4.40 13.82 21.60
N ALA A 242 -4.71 12.72 22.30
CA ALA A 242 -5.19 11.49 21.68
C ALA A 242 -6.57 11.69 21.02
N GLY A 243 -6.88 10.93 19.97
CA GLY A 243 -8.19 10.99 19.31
C GLY A 243 -8.46 12.25 18.46
N THR A 244 -7.44 13.08 18.21
CA THR A 244 -7.51 14.30 17.38
C THR A 244 -7.34 14.08 15.88
N GLY A 245 -7.04 12.85 15.45
CA GLY A 245 -6.94 12.50 14.02
C GLY A 245 -5.53 12.52 13.41
N LYS A 246 -4.47 12.47 14.23
CA LYS A 246 -3.06 12.37 13.77
C LYS A 246 -2.83 11.21 12.79
N SER A 247 -3.13 9.97 13.21
CA SER A 247 -2.94 8.78 12.37
C SER A 247 -3.92 8.76 11.18
N SER A 248 -5.13 9.31 11.35
CA SER A 248 -6.10 9.49 10.25
C SER A 248 -5.58 10.45 9.18
N SER A 249 -4.87 11.52 9.57
CA SER A 249 -4.25 12.47 8.64
C SER A 249 -3.18 11.78 7.78
N ILE A 250 -2.37 10.91 8.38
CA ILE A 250 -1.36 10.13 7.66
C ILE A 250 -2.01 9.17 6.65
N LYS A 251 -3.09 8.48 7.05
CA LYS A 251 -3.87 7.61 6.15
C LYS A 251 -4.50 8.41 5.00
N GLY A 252 -5.01 9.61 5.28
CA GLY A 252 -5.55 10.53 4.27
C GLY A 252 -4.51 10.97 3.25
N ILE A 253 -3.31 11.34 3.71
CA ILE A 253 -2.18 11.68 2.84
C ILE A 253 -1.81 10.52 1.92
N LEU A 254 -1.76 9.29 2.44
CA LEU A 254 -1.47 8.12 1.63
C LEU A 254 -2.49 7.96 0.50
N ASN A 255 -3.78 8.11 0.81
CA ASN A 255 -4.85 7.97 -0.18
C ASN A 255 -4.77 9.07 -1.25
N GLN A 256 -4.42 10.30 -0.86
CA GLN A 256 -4.29 11.44 -1.79
C GLN A 256 -3.11 11.29 -2.75
N TYR A 257 -1.98 10.73 -2.30
CA TYR A 257 -0.74 10.70 -3.09
C TYR A 257 -0.34 9.30 -3.60
N TYR A 258 -1.16 8.27 -3.37
CA TYR A 258 -0.87 6.91 -3.81
C TYR A 258 -0.62 6.82 -5.33
N ASP A 259 -1.43 7.49 -6.14
CA ASP A 259 -1.29 7.52 -7.62
C ASP A 259 -0.08 8.34 -8.09
N ARG A 260 0.62 9.01 -7.17
CA ARG A 260 1.88 9.73 -7.43
C ARG A 260 3.08 8.99 -6.85
N GLY A 261 2.94 7.68 -6.64
CA GLY A 261 4.02 6.82 -6.18
C GLY A 261 4.27 6.87 -4.66
N LEU A 262 3.42 7.50 -3.85
CA LEU A 262 3.58 7.48 -2.39
C LEU A 262 3.22 6.11 -1.82
N ARG A 263 4.08 5.57 -0.94
CA ARG A 263 3.87 4.33 -0.18
C ARG A 263 4.18 4.55 1.29
N ILE A 264 3.41 3.93 2.17
CA ILE A 264 3.67 3.95 3.62
C ILE A 264 4.09 2.58 4.11
N ILE A 265 5.13 2.53 4.93
CA ILE A 265 5.57 1.31 5.63
C ILE A 265 5.42 1.58 7.13
N GLU A 266 4.49 0.89 7.78
CA GLU A 266 4.31 0.94 9.22
C GLU A 266 5.38 0.10 9.92
N VAL A 267 6.04 0.71 10.91
CA VAL A 267 7.09 0.09 11.72
C VAL A 267 6.78 0.31 13.19
N TYR A 268 6.69 -0.78 13.95
CA TYR A 268 6.48 -0.74 15.39
C TYR A 268 7.80 -0.53 16.15
N LYS A 269 7.71 -0.02 17.40
CA LYS A 269 8.89 0.29 18.23
C LYS A 269 9.90 -0.86 18.31
N HIS A 270 9.44 -2.09 18.57
CA HIS A 270 10.32 -3.26 18.69
C HIS A 270 11.06 -3.59 17.38
N GLN A 271 10.55 -3.14 16.23
CA GLN A 271 11.11 -3.41 14.90
C GLN A 271 12.13 -2.34 14.45
N PHE A 272 12.44 -1.34 15.29
CA PHE A 272 13.34 -0.25 14.90
C PHE A 272 14.76 -0.74 14.53
N HIS A 273 15.18 -1.87 15.09
CA HIS A 273 16.46 -2.50 14.75
C HIS A 273 16.52 -2.99 13.29
N HIS A 274 15.38 -3.19 12.63
CA HIS A 274 15.27 -3.59 11.23
C HIS A 274 15.17 -2.43 10.23
N LEU A 275 15.20 -1.17 10.68
CA LEU A 275 15.02 -0.01 9.78
C LEU A 275 16.02 0.00 8.61
N ASN A 276 17.27 -0.41 8.86
CA ASN A 276 18.29 -0.48 7.80
C ASN A 276 17.95 -1.52 6.73
N ASP A 277 17.43 -2.70 7.12
CA ASP A 277 17.00 -3.75 6.19
C ASP A 277 15.81 -3.29 5.34
N VAL A 278 14.86 -2.58 5.97
CA VAL A 278 13.70 -1.98 5.29
C VAL A 278 14.15 -0.93 4.28
N ILE A 279 15.07 -0.03 4.68
CA ILE A 279 15.63 1.00 3.80
C ILE A 279 16.38 0.37 2.62
N ALA A 280 17.19 -0.67 2.87
CA ALA A 280 17.93 -1.36 1.83
C ALA A 280 17.03 -1.97 0.74
N GLN A 281 15.85 -2.46 1.12
CA GLN A 281 14.87 -3.02 0.18
C GLN A 281 14.22 -1.97 -0.74
N ILE A 282 14.15 -0.70 -0.30
CA ILE A 282 13.34 0.34 -0.99
C ILE A 282 14.16 1.52 -1.53
N LYS A 283 15.44 1.66 -1.15
CA LYS A 283 16.27 2.83 -1.49
C LYS A 283 16.49 3.06 -2.99
N ASN A 284 16.44 2.00 -3.80
CA ASN A 284 16.68 2.05 -5.24
C ASN A 284 15.40 1.92 -6.07
N ARG A 285 14.24 2.31 -5.51
CA ARG A 285 12.94 2.28 -6.19
C ARG A 285 12.45 3.69 -6.50
N ASN A 286 11.68 3.83 -7.58
CA ASN A 286 11.20 5.14 -8.03
C ASN A 286 9.98 5.67 -7.25
N TYR A 287 9.45 4.89 -6.30
CA TYR A 287 8.41 5.36 -5.36
C TYR A 287 8.97 6.34 -4.33
N LYS A 288 8.06 6.99 -3.62
CA LYS A 288 8.34 7.77 -2.43
C LYS A 288 7.81 7.04 -1.21
N PHE A 289 8.68 6.79 -0.23
CA PHE A 289 8.32 6.03 0.96
C PHE A 289 8.26 6.93 2.18
N ILE A 290 7.18 6.80 2.94
CA ILE A 290 7.11 7.28 4.31
C ILE A 290 7.18 6.05 5.22
N ILE A 291 8.25 5.97 6.02
CA ILE A 291 8.31 5.04 7.14
C ILE A 291 7.49 5.69 8.27
N TYR A 292 6.39 5.03 8.63
CA TYR A 292 5.42 5.52 9.59
C TYR A 292 5.56 4.82 10.94
N MET A 293 5.61 5.62 12.01
CA MET A 293 5.70 5.16 13.39
C MET A 293 4.53 5.73 14.19
N ASP A 294 3.60 4.87 14.62
CA ASP A 294 2.48 5.30 15.44
C ASP A 294 2.86 5.36 16.93
N ASP A 295 2.39 6.40 17.61
CA ASP A 295 2.56 6.65 19.04
C ASP A 295 4.02 6.55 19.56
N LEU A 296 4.92 7.22 18.85
CA LEU A 296 6.28 7.43 19.27
C LEU A 296 6.32 8.14 20.62
N SER A 297 7.00 7.52 21.57
CA SER A 297 7.26 8.01 22.91
C SER A 297 8.57 7.38 23.37
N PHE A 298 9.35 8.10 24.18
CA PHE A 298 10.63 7.60 24.69
C PHE A 298 10.64 7.59 26.22
N GLU A 299 10.58 6.40 26.81
CA GLU A 299 10.77 6.21 28.25
C GLU A 299 12.27 6.10 28.58
N GLU A 300 12.66 6.37 29.84
CA GLU A 300 14.07 6.42 30.27
C GLU A 300 14.86 5.15 29.88
N PHE A 301 14.22 3.98 29.95
CA PHE A 301 14.82 2.67 29.67
C PHE A 301 14.72 2.22 28.20
N GLU A 302 13.94 2.90 27.35
CA GLU A 302 13.81 2.54 25.94
C GLU A 302 15.11 2.92 25.20
N ILE A 303 15.76 1.94 24.57
CA ILE A 303 17.01 2.10 23.80
C ILE A 303 16.77 2.13 22.29
N GLU A 304 15.55 1.82 21.86
CA GLU A 304 15.13 1.67 20.47
C GLU A 304 15.30 2.97 19.68
N TYR A 305 15.23 4.13 20.36
CA TYR A 305 15.44 5.45 19.76
C TYR A 305 16.84 5.61 19.15
N LYS A 306 17.84 4.85 19.61
CA LYS A 306 19.21 4.90 19.08
C LYS A 306 19.26 4.44 17.63
N TYR A 307 18.49 3.40 17.28
CA TYR A 307 18.37 2.95 15.88
C TYR A 307 17.74 4.03 15.00
N LEU A 308 16.66 4.64 15.49
CA LEU A 308 15.98 5.72 14.78
C LEU A 308 16.89 6.94 14.58
N LYS A 309 17.65 7.32 15.61
CA LYS A 309 18.63 8.40 15.55
C LYS A 309 19.71 8.11 14.52
N ALA A 310 20.33 6.92 14.55
CA ALA A 310 21.35 6.53 13.59
C ALA A 310 20.86 6.62 12.13
N VAL A 311 19.62 6.19 11.88
CA VAL A 311 19.00 6.26 10.54
C VAL A 311 18.74 7.70 10.09
N ILE A 312 18.30 8.58 10.99
CA ILE A 312 17.99 9.98 10.66
C ILE A 312 19.26 10.83 10.51
N GLU A 313 20.26 10.59 11.36
CA GLU A 313 21.54 11.30 11.31
C GLU A 313 22.38 10.90 10.11
N GLY A 314 22.18 9.67 9.61
CA GLY A 314 22.97 9.10 8.54
C GLY A 314 24.32 8.64 9.08
N GLY A 315 24.62 7.36 8.93
CA GLY A 315 25.96 6.83 9.14
C GLY A 315 26.88 7.23 7.98
N LEU A 316 27.70 6.27 7.51
CA LEU A 316 28.52 6.47 6.31
C LEU A 316 27.69 6.51 5.02
N GLU A 317 26.52 5.86 4.99
CA GLU A 317 25.59 5.93 3.85
C GLU A 317 24.72 7.19 3.92
N LYS A 318 24.67 7.95 2.80
CA LYS A 318 23.74 9.07 2.65
C LYS A 318 22.30 8.53 2.67
N LYS A 319 21.44 9.16 3.47
CA LYS A 319 20.00 8.86 3.51
C LYS A 319 19.41 8.95 2.08
N PRO A 320 18.64 7.94 1.62
CA PRO A 320 18.01 7.97 0.30
C PRO A 320 17.01 9.14 0.15
N ASP A 321 17.04 9.79 -1.01
CA ASP A 321 16.16 10.96 -1.32
C ASP A 321 14.68 10.54 -1.54
N ASN A 322 14.40 9.24 -1.55
CA ASN A 322 13.06 8.68 -1.72
C ASN A 322 12.43 8.18 -0.41
N ILE A 323 13.01 8.50 0.77
CA ILE A 323 12.51 8.03 2.08
C ILE A 323 12.37 9.19 3.07
N LEU A 324 11.20 9.32 3.70
CA LEU A 324 10.94 10.17 4.87
C LEU A 324 10.44 9.35 6.06
N ILE A 325 10.61 9.89 7.27
CA ILE A 325 10.09 9.30 8.50
C ILE A 325 9.00 10.20 9.05
N TYR A 326 7.79 9.66 9.19
CA TYR A 326 6.67 10.34 9.82
C TYR A 326 6.32 9.60 11.13
N ALA A 327 6.16 10.34 12.21
CA ALA A 327 5.81 9.77 13.51
C ALA A 327 4.60 10.51 14.11
N THR A 328 3.74 9.79 14.83
CA THR A 328 2.76 10.41 15.74
C THR A 328 3.22 10.30 17.18
N SER A 329 2.78 11.20 18.06
CA SER A 329 2.96 11.08 19.50
C SER A 329 1.74 11.60 20.24
N ASN A 330 1.26 10.87 21.24
CA ASN A 330 0.23 11.36 22.16
C ASN A 330 0.81 12.23 23.29
N ARG A 331 2.14 12.31 23.42
CA ARG A 331 2.80 13.13 24.44
C ARG A 331 3.15 14.51 23.85
N ARG A 332 2.82 15.59 24.56
CA ARG A 332 3.24 16.96 24.19
C ARG A 332 4.76 17.11 24.19
N HIS A 333 5.43 16.37 25.06
CA HIS A 333 6.87 16.19 25.08
C HIS A 333 7.18 14.71 24.84
N LEU A 334 7.89 14.39 23.76
CA LEU A 334 8.35 13.03 23.46
C LEU A 334 9.21 12.43 24.58
N VAL A 335 9.86 13.31 25.36
CA VAL A 335 10.71 13.01 26.52
C VAL A 335 10.07 13.61 27.76
N ARG A 336 9.93 12.82 28.82
CA ARG A 336 9.40 13.29 30.10
C ARG A 336 10.55 13.87 30.92
N GLU A 337 10.59 15.18 31.10
CA GLU A 337 11.47 15.80 32.11
C GLU A 337 10.82 15.61 33.48
N LYS A 338 11.41 14.80 34.37
CA LYS A 338 10.98 14.74 35.76
C LYS A 338 11.56 15.96 36.49
N PHE A 339 10.69 16.79 37.06
CA PHE A 339 11.09 17.95 37.85
C PHE A 339 11.78 17.59 39.19
N SER A 340 11.81 16.31 39.59
CA SER A 340 12.56 15.82 40.76
C SER A 340 14.09 15.84 40.57
N ASP A 341 14.58 15.85 39.33
CA ASP A 341 16.01 15.78 39.01
C ASP A 341 16.75 17.12 39.28
N LYS A 342 16.03 18.14 39.76
CA LYS A 342 16.64 19.43 40.14
C LYS A 342 17.09 19.49 41.60
N GLU A 343 16.62 18.60 42.47
CA GLU A 343 16.94 18.65 43.91
C GLU A 343 17.95 17.60 44.38
N GLU A 344 18.13 16.48 43.68
CA GLU A 344 19.15 15.47 44.03
C GLU A 344 20.43 15.61 43.18
N ARG A 345 21.23 16.63 43.54
CA ARG A 345 22.61 16.74 43.05
C ARG A 345 23.45 15.58 43.59
N ARG A 346 23.74 14.56 42.77
CA ARG A 346 25.11 14.05 42.48
C ARG A 346 25.22 12.76 41.66
N ASP A 347 24.13 12.06 41.32
CA ASP A 347 24.19 10.82 40.50
C ASP A 347 23.64 10.94 39.06
N ASP A 348 23.05 12.09 38.67
CA ASP A 348 22.23 12.22 37.44
C ASP A 348 22.91 12.85 36.21
N LEU A 349 24.24 12.81 36.11
CA LEU A 349 24.91 13.21 34.86
C LEU A 349 24.42 12.38 33.67
N HIS A 350 24.21 11.07 33.85
CA HIS A 350 23.73 10.15 32.83
C HIS A 350 22.26 10.32 32.44
N ALA A 351 21.38 10.74 33.38
CA ALA A 351 19.98 11.02 33.09
C ALA A 351 19.84 12.26 32.19
N SER A 352 20.64 13.30 32.47
CA SER A 352 20.66 14.52 31.66
C SER A 352 21.19 14.29 30.24
N ASP A 353 22.22 13.46 30.07
CA ASP A 353 22.76 13.08 28.76
C ASP A 353 21.72 12.30 27.94
N THR A 354 20.99 11.38 28.58
CA THR A 354 19.92 10.60 27.93
C THR A 354 18.75 11.48 27.46
N VAL A 355 18.40 12.50 28.25
CA VAL A 355 17.36 13.48 27.87
C VAL A 355 17.84 14.34 26.69
N GLN A 356 19.08 14.84 26.71
CA GLN A 356 19.66 15.59 25.60
C GLN A 356 19.75 14.76 24.31
N GLU A 357 20.13 13.49 24.39
CA GLU A 357 20.15 12.59 23.23
C GLU A 357 18.76 12.43 22.61
N LYS A 358 17.72 12.28 23.43
CA LYS A 358 16.35 12.16 22.93
C LYS A 358 15.83 13.48 22.37
N LEU A 359 16.13 14.61 22.99
CA LEU A 359 15.80 15.93 22.43
C LEU A 359 16.52 16.18 21.10
N SER A 360 17.76 15.72 20.96
CA SER A 360 18.49 15.79 19.69
C SER A 360 17.78 15.03 18.58
N LEU A 361 17.15 13.88 18.88
CA LEU A 361 16.32 13.14 17.92
C LEU A 361 15.07 13.93 17.51
N VAL A 362 14.36 14.54 18.47
CA VAL A 362 13.18 15.37 18.17
C VAL A 362 13.52 16.52 17.22
N SER A 363 14.69 17.15 17.42
CA SER A 363 15.15 18.26 16.58
C SER A 363 15.36 17.88 15.11
N ARG A 364 15.51 16.58 14.80
CA ARG A 364 15.68 16.09 13.42
C ARG A 364 14.36 15.91 12.66
N PHE A 365 13.23 16.08 13.34
CA PHE A 365 11.93 16.25 12.68
C PHE A 365 11.79 17.72 12.28
N GLY A 366 12.20 18.04 11.05
CA GLY A 366 12.18 19.41 10.53
C GLY A 366 10.78 20.01 10.42
N VAL A 367 9.73 19.18 10.47
CA VAL A 367 8.33 19.61 10.52
C VAL A 367 7.65 19.01 11.75
N SER A 368 7.25 19.87 12.68
CA SER A 368 6.48 19.51 13.86
C SER A 368 5.07 20.09 13.76
N ILE A 369 4.06 19.23 13.83
CA ILE A 369 2.65 19.57 13.61
C ILE A 369 1.85 19.23 14.87
N PHE A 370 1.26 20.27 15.46
CA PHE A 370 0.48 20.14 16.69
C PHE A 370 -1.00 19.89 16.39
N PHE A 371 -1.58 18.87 17.03
CA PHE A 371 -3.00 18.55 17.02
C PHE A 371 -3.56 18.69 18.45
N CYS A 372 -4.25 19.80 18.72
CA CYS A 372 -4.92 20.04 20.00
C CYS A 372 -6.29 19.36 20.06
N ALA A 373 -6.76 19.04 21.28
CA ALA A 373 -8.15 18.69 21.49
C ALA A 373 -9.08 19.83 20.98
N PRO A 374 -10.18 19.50 20.28
CA PRO A 374 -11.12 20.50 19.80
C PRO A 374 -11.80 21.21 20.97
N ASP A 375 -12.10 22.50 20.78
CA ASP A 375 -12.98 23.20 21.70
C ASP A 375 -14.43 22.71 21.57
N LYS A 376 -15.33 23.17 22.45
CA LYS A 376 -16.73 22.74 22.42
C LYS A 376 -17.43 23.05 21.09
N LYS A 377 -17.14 24.20 20.46
CA LYS A 377 -17.75 24.58 19.17
C LYS A 377 -17.21 23.72 18.04
N GLU A 378 -15.91 23.45 18.04
CA GLU A 378 -15.25 22.56 17.07
C GLU A 378 -15.76 21.12 17.22
N PHE A 379 -15.91 20.62 18.45
CA PHE A 379 -16.48 19.31 18.71
C PHE A 379 -17.91 19.20 18.18
N GLN A 380 -18.76 20.19 18.46
CA GLN A 380 -20.13 20.22 17.92
C GLN A 380 -20.12 20.26 16.39
N LYS A 381 -19.20 20.99 15.77
CA LYS A 381 -19.03 21.00 14.31
C LYS A 381 -18.65 19.61 13.78
N ILE A 382 -17.71 18.92 14.43
CA ILE A 382 -17.31 17.54 14.08
C ILE A 382 -18.55 16.62 14.14
N VAL A 383 -19.31 16.66 15.24
CA VAL A 383 -20.52 15.84 15.42
C VAL A 383 -21.54 16.08 14.32
N LYS A 384 -21.82 17.35 13.97
CA LYS A 384 -22.77 17.68 12.89
C LYS A 384 -22.36 17.11 11.54
N VAL A 385 -21.10 17.31 11.16
CA VAL A 385 -20.59 16.82 9.86
C VAL A 385 -20.60 15.29 9.80
N LEU A 386 -20.27 14.62 10.91
CA LEU A 386 -20.37 13.17 10.98
C LEU A 386 -21.83 12.70 10.93
N ALA A 387 -22.74 13.32 11.67
CA ALA A 387 -24.16 12.97 11.63
C ALA A 387 -24.76 13.13 10.22
N GLU A 388 -24.42 14.20 9.51
CA GLU A 388 -24.82 14.41 8.11
C GLU A 388 -24.27 13.32 7.20
N ARG A 389 -22.97 12.99 7.33
CA ARG A 389 -22.32 11.93 6.56
C ARG A 389 -22.97 10.56 6.75
N TYR A 390 -23.34 10.22 7.98
CA TYR A 390 -24.00 8.96 8.33
C TYR A 390 -25.53 9.04 8.21
N GLN A 391 -26.07 10.15 7.67
CA GLN A 391 -27.50 10.37 7.44
C GLN A 391 -28.36 10.18 8.70
N ILE A 392 -27.83 10.56 9.86
CA ILE A 392 -28.55 10.51 11.13
C ILE A 392 -29.71 11.51 11.10
N LYS A 393 -30.94 11.00 11.21
CA LYS A 393 -32.17 11.82 11.23
C LYS A 393 -32.53 12.15 12.68
N MET A 394 -31.90 13.18 13.22
CA MET A 394 -32.17 13.71 14.56
C MET A 394 -32.16 15.25 14.51
N PRO A 395 -33.04 15.95 15.25
CA PRO A 395 -32.96 17.39 15.39
C PRO A 395 -31.58 17.83 15.90
N GLU A 396 -31.02 18.90 15.32
CA GLU A 396 -29.66 19.35 15.64
C GLU A 396 -29.45 19.62 17.13
N GLU A 397 -30.42 20.26 17.79
CA GLU A 397 -30.34 20.56 19.21
C GLU A 397 -30.26 19.29 20.07
N GLU A 398 -31.06 18.27 19.74
CA GLU A 398 -31.07 16.99 20.43
C GLU A 398 -29.75 16.24 20.21
N LEU A 399 -29.26 16.22 18.96
CA LEU A 399 -27.99 15.60 18.59
C LEU A 399 -26.82 16.19 19.39
N LEU A 400 -26.72 17.52 19.44
CA LEU A 400 -25.64 18.19 20.17
C LEU A 400 -25.76 17.98 21.68
N LEU A 401 -26.99 17.93 22.22
CA LEU A 401 -27.23 17.70 23.63
C LEU A 401 -26.80 16.29 24.05
N GLU A 402 -27.18 15.27 23.27
CA GLU A 402 -26.77 13.88 23.50
C GLU A 402 -25.26 13.69 23.29
N ALA A 403 -24.66 14.37 22.31
CA ALA A 403 -23.21 14.36 22.10
C ALA A 403 -22.44 14.96 23.30
N ASN A 404 -22.95 16.05 23.88
CA ASN A 404 -22.35 16.65 25.09
C ASN A 404 -22.53 15.74 26.32
N LYS A 405 -23.60 14.94 26.40
CA LYS A 405 -23.73 13.93 27.46
C LYS A 405 -22.73 12.79 27.25
N TRP A 406 -22.58 12.36 26.00
CA TRP A 406 -21.69 11.26 25.64
C TRP A 406 -20.22 11.56 25.99
N GLU A 407 -19.73 12.75 25.65
CA GLU A 407 -18.31 13.11 25.85
C GLU A 407 -17.90 13.09 27.33
N LEU A 408 -18.79 13.52 28.24
CA LEU A 408 -18.55 13.51 29.69
C LEU A 408 -18.27 12.12 30.24
N SER A 409 -18.84 11.08 29.62
CA SER A 409 -18.67 9.68 30.04
C SER A 409 -17.59 8.92 29.26
N HIS A 410 -17.10 9.45 28.13
CA HIS A 410 -16.26 8.70 27.17
C HIS A 410 -14.93 9.37 26.83
N GLY A 411 -14.38 10.17 27.75
CA GLY A 411 -13.00 10.65 27.64
C GLY A 411 -12.83 12.01 26.95
N GLY A 412 -13.88 12.84 26.95
CA GLY A 412 -13.80 14.25 26.61
C GLY A 412 -13.92 14.57 25.12
N LEU A 413 -13.67 15.83 24.77
CA LEU A 413 -13.83 16.38 23.43
C LEU A 413 -12.73 15.88 22.49
N SER A 414 -13.06 14.94 21.61
CA SER A 414 -12.14 14.47 20.57
C SER A 414 -12.90 14.01 19.33
N GLY A 415 -12.21 13.94 18.18
CA GLY A 415 -12.79 13.39 16.96
C GLY A 415 -13.15 11.90 17.11
N ARG A 416 -12.35 11.15 17.87
CA ARG A 416 -12.65 9.75 18.22
C ARG A 416 -13.95 9.64 19.03
N THR A 417 -14.13 10.48 20.04
CA THR A 417 -15.33 10.49 20.88
C THR A 417 -16.57 10.81 20.04
N ALA A 418 -16.47 11.78 19.12
CA ALA A 418 -17.54 12.12 18.20
C ALA A 418 -17.89 10.95 17.27
N GLN A 419 -16.90 10.26 16.69
CA GLN A 419 -17.14 9.09 15.85
C GLN A 419 -17.84 7.96 16.63
N GLN A 420 -17.35 7.64 17.83
CA GLN A 420 -17.97 6.62 18.69
C GLN A 420 -19.42 6.94 19.06
N PHE A 421 -19.73 8.22 19.27
CA PHE A 421 -21.10 8.67 19.50
C PHE A 421 -22.00 8.42 18.27
N ILE A 422 -21.51 8.73 17.07
CA ILE A 422 -22.27 8.48 15.83
C ILE A 422 -22.43 6.98 15.59
N ASP A 423 -21.39 6.18 15.80
CA ASP A 423 -21.46 4.71 15.69
C ASP A 423 -22.50 4.13 16.66
N TYR A 424 -22.60 4.66 17.88
CA TYR A 424 -23.62 4.30 18.86
C TYR A 424 -25.04 4.64 18.38
N LEU A 425 -25.25 5.81 17.79
CA LEU A 425 -26.54 6.19 17.21
C LEU A 425 -26.91 5.27 16.03
N CYS A 426 -25.97 5.00 15.12
CA CYS A 426 -26.16 4.05 14.03
C CYS A 426 -26.60 2.67 14.54
N GLY A 427 -25.94 2.16 15.60
CA GLY A 427 -26.27 0.87 16.19
C GLY A 427 -27.64 0.81 16.87
N LYS A 428 -28.24 1.95 17.23
CA LYS A 428 -29.62 2.02 17.75
C LYS A 428 -30.69 2.12 16.68
N MET A 429 -30.31 2.48 15.45
CA MET A 429 -31.21 2.68 14.31
C MET A 429 -31.32 1.43 13.43
N GLN A 430 -30.50 0.40 13.67
CA GLN A 430 -30.68 -0.97 13.17
C GLN A 430 -31.67 -1.72 14.04
#